data_AF-A0A2U9IEZ6-F1
#
_entry.id   AF-A0A2U9IEZ6-F1
#
_cell.length_a   1.000
_cell.length_b   1.000
_cell.length_c   1.000
_cell.angle_alpha   90.00
_cell.angle_beta   90.00
_cell.angle_gamma   90.00
#
_symmetry.space_group_name_H-M   'P 1'
#
loop_
_entity.id
_entity.type
_entity.pdbx_description
1 polymer ?
#
loop_
_entity_poly.entity_id
_entity_poly.type
_entity_poly.pdbx_seq_one_letter_code
_entity_poly.pdbx_strand_id
1 'polypeptide(L)'
;MFEIFLDKLMPYGEKVLTDSGHVVTFSKNLSIELKNMGINIKVFAGVVADYFNEKSKSYSIYYRPLNMANMSDIFTRVFEFWVVYSSGQIQLFSIISNYKDISEITIIDPQLVTLELEKIMNFAKNYKTATITMPFLYKFLIFETFNLFRKNNILKFEGIIEEKRDAKYMMAVNKNLNAIIWKIDSTKLNYVNDISSEKIGGMVRNL
;
A
#
# COMPACT_ATOMS: atom_id res chain seq x y z
N MET A 1 8.84 -13.09 -4.13
CA MET A 1 7.56 -13.55 -3.56
C MET A 1 7.62 -13.41 -2.04
N PHE A 2 6.53 -12.96 -1.43
CA PHE A 2 6.39 -12.87 0.03
C PHE A 2 5.51 -14.02 0.52
N GLU A 3 5.99 -14.70 1.56
CA GLU A 3 5.33 -15.89 2.10
C GLU A 3 5.46 -15.89 3.62
N ILE A 4 4.44 -16.43 4.27
CA ILE A 4 4.34 -16.64 5.70
C ILE A 4 3.88 -18.07 5.94
N PHE A 5 4.51 -18.77 6.87
CA PHE A 5 4.11 -20.10 7.28
C PHE A 5 3.59 -20.03 8.71
N LEU A 6 2.31 -20.35 8.91
CA LEU A 6 1.63 -20.32 10.19
C LEU A 6 1.51 -21.74 10.76
N ASP A 7 1.99 -21.94 11.98
CA ASP A 7 2.05 -23.21 12.71
C ASP A 7 2.68 -24.35 11.90
N LYS A 8 3.63 -23.97 11.04
CA LYS A 8 4.40 -24.87 10.19
C LYS A 8 5.86 -24.55 10.32
N LEU A 9 6.63 -25.54 10.79
CA LEU A 9 8.07 -25.41 10.96
C LEU A 9 8.76 -25.54 9.60
N MET A 10 9.38 -24.46 9.16
CA MET A 10 10.22 -24.45 7.96
C MET A 10 11.70 -24.49 8.35
N PRO A 11 12.59 -25.13 7.57
CA PRO A 11 14.02 -25.14 7.86
C PRO A 11 14.71 -23.81 7.54
N TYR A 12 14.01 -22.89 6.86
CA TYR A 12 14.49 -21.58 6.43
C TYR A 12 13.55 -20.46 6.91
N GLY A 13 13.95 -19.21 6.69
CA GLY A 13 13.16 -18.04 7.04
C GLY A 13 13.37 -17.57 8.48
N GLU A 14 12.78 -16.43 8.81
CA GLU A 14 12.84 -15.87 10.16
C GLU A 14 11.64 -16.36 10.96
N LYS A 15 11.90 -17.02 12.09
CA LYS A 15 10.89 -17.66 12.93
C LYS A 15 10.57 -16.79 14.13
N VAL A 16 9.29 -16.71 14.44
CA VAL A 16 8.75 -15.93 15.54
C VAL A 16 7.71 -16.77 16.28
N LEU A 17 7.79 -16.78 17.60
CA LEU A 17 6.70 -17.24 18.46
C LEU A 17 5.85 -16.02 18.85
N THR A 18 4.56 -16.02 18.50
CA THR A 18 3.62 -14.96 18.89
C THR A 18 3.23 -15.10 20.36
N ASP A 19 2.71 -14.02 20.95
CA ASP A 19 2.22 -14.06 22.33
C ASP A 19 0.94 -14.92 22.48
N SER A 20 0.23 -15.14 21.39
CA SER A 20 -0.88 -16.09 21.26
C SER A 20 -0.44 -17.55 21.09
N GLY A 21 0.87 -17.84 21.07
CA GLY A 21 1.41 -19.20 21.01
C GLY A 21 1.54 -19.80 19.62
N HIS A 22 1.34 -19.00 18.56
CA HIS A 22 1.53 -19.45 17.18
C HIS A 22 2.99 -19.34 16.75
N VAL A 23 3.44 -20.30 15.93
CA VAL A 23 4.76 -20.23 15.30
C VAL A 23 4.60 -19.68 13.90
N VAL A 24 5.18 -18.51 13.64
CA VAL A 24 5.13 -17.83 12.34
C VAL A 24 6.52 -17.79 11.74
N THR A 25 6.67 -18.29 10.52
CA THR A 25 7.93 -18.20 9.76
C THR A 25 7.75 -17.31 8.54
N PHE A 26 8.60 -16.30 8.39
CA PHE A 26 8.58 -15.36 7.26
C PHE A 26 9.62 -15.72 6.21
N SER A 27 9.27 -15.55 4.94
CA SER A 27 10.26 -15.59 3.87
C SER A 27 11.27 -14.43 4.04
N LYS A 28 12.53 -14.68 3.66
CA LYS A 28 13.63 -13.70 3.82
C LYS A 28 13.31 -12.34 3.21
N ASN A 29 12.64 -12.33 2.05
CA ASN A 29 12.29 -11.10 1.35
C ASN A 29 11.23 -10.29 2.12
N LEU A 30 10.25 -10.96 2.74
CA LEU A 30 9.24 -10.30 3.55
C LEU A 30 9.84 -9.75 4.86
N SER A 31 10.72 -10.51 5.51
CA SER A 31 11.49 -10.01 6.67
C SER A 31 12.27 -8.73 6.36
N ILE A 32 12.98 -8.72 5.22
CA ILE A 32 13.75 -7.55 4.78
C ILE A 32 12.81 -6.36 4.50
N GLU A 33 11.69 -6.60 3.82
CA GLU A 33 10.69 -5.57 3.55
C GLU A 33 10.17 -4.93 4.84
N LEU A 34 9.70 -5.74 5.80
CA LEU A 34 9.20 -5.25 7.09
C LEU A 34 10.28 -4.49 7.87
N LYS A 35 11.52 -4.99 7.86
CA LYS A 35 12.66 -4.32 8.49
C LYS A 35 12.95 -2.96 7.86
N ASN A 36 12.92 -2.86 6.53
CA ASN A 36 13.12 -1.60 5.80
C ASN A 36 12.02 -0.57 6.13
N MET A 37 10.83 -1.04 6.50
CA MET A 37 9.74 -0.20 6.98
C MET A 37 9.86 0.19 8.46
N GLY A 38 10.74 -0.45 9.24
CA GLY A 38 10.84 -0.26 10.69
C GLY A 38 9.79 -1.02 11.50
N ILE A 39 9.14 -2.02 10.90
CA ILE A 39 8.13 -2.86 11.53
C ILE A 39 8.82 -4.02 12.25
N ASN A 40 8.50 -4.19 13.52
CA ASN A 40 9.00 -5.33 14.28
C ASN A 40 8.32 -6.61 13.77
N ILE A 41 9.10 -7.59 13.34
CA ILE A 41 8.58 -8.83 12.78
C ILE A 41 7.70 -9.61 13.77
N LYS A 42 7.97 -9.50 15.08
CA LYS A 42 7.13 -10.10 16.13
C LYS A 42 5.74 -9.45 16.18
N VAL A 43 5.67 -8.14 16.01
CA VAL A 43 4.39 -7.44 15.95
C VAL A 43 3.61 -7.87 14.72
N PHE A 44 4.24 -7.89 13.54
CA PHE A 44 3.58 -8.31 12.31
C PHE A 44 3.11 -9.79 12.37
N ALA A 45 3.89 -10.66 13.02
CA ALA A 45 3.46 -12.05 13.30
C ALA A 45 2.20 -12.12 14.16
N GLY A 46 2.11 -11.27 15.19
CA GLY A 46 0.88 -11.11 15.99
C GLY A 46 -0.31 -10.73 15.13
N VAL A 47 -0.17 -9.71 14.26
CA VAL A 47 -1.25 -9.28 13.35
C VAL A 47 -1.72 -10.41 12.44
N VAL A 48 -0.79 -11.22 11.91
CA VAL A 48 -1.14 -12.38 11.09
C VAL A 48 -1.92 -13.40 11.90
N ALA A 49 -1.42 -13.78 13.08
CA ALA A 49 -2.10 -14.75 13.94
C ALA A 49 -3.51 -14.27 14.35
N ASP A 50 -3.64 -13.00 14.73
CA ASP A 50 -4.89 -12.38 15.13
C ASP A 50 -5.90 -12.35 13.98
N TYR A 51 -5.47 -12.05 12.74
CA TYR A 51 -6.34 -12.13 11.56
C TYR A 51 -7.01 -13.52 11.44
N PHE A 52 -6.27 -14.62 11.67
CA PHE A 52 -6.83 -15.97 11.63
C PHE A 52 -7.70 -16.30 12.85
N ASN A 53 -7.35 -15.77 14.02
CA ASN A 53 -8.13 -15.97 15.25
C ASN A 53 -9.49 -15.26 15.21
N GLU A 54 -9.52 -14.04 14.69
CA GLU A 54 -10.73 -13.22 14.55
C GLU A 54 -11.67 -13.74 13.45
N LYS A 55 -11.18 -14.59 12.53
CA LYS A 55 -11.94 -15.12 11.37
C LYS A 55 -12.59 -14.00 10.53
N SER A 56 -11.93 -12.85 10.48
CA SER A 56 -12.36 -11.70 9.69
C SER A 56 -11.75 -11.74 8.28
N LYS A 57 -12.35 -11.01 7.35
CA LYS A 57 -11.78 -10.77 6.01
C LYS A 57 -10.85 -9.56 5.96
N SER A 58 -10.77 -8.82 7.07
CA SER A 58 -9.90 -7.67 7.25
C SER A 58 -9.59 -7.50 8.73
N TYR A 59 -8.32 -7.31 9.06
CA TYR A 59 -7.87 -7.07 10.42
C TYR A 59 -6.82 -5.96 10.42
N SER A 60 -6.99 -4.99 11.30
CA SER A 60 -6.15 -3.80 11.36
C SER A 60 -5.70 -3.53 12.79
N ILE A 61 -4.46 -3.09 12.94
CA ILE A 61 -3.94 -2.55 14.20
C ILE A 61 -3.32 -1.18 13.97
N TYR A 62 -3.31 -0.37 15.01
CA TYR A 62 -2.50 0.83 15.05
C TYR A 62 -1.08 0.51 15.51
N TYR A 63 -0.12 1.21 14.93
CA TYR A 63 1.29 1.08 15.20
C TYR A 63 1.93 2.46 15.35
N ARG A 64 3.12 2.49 15.95
CA ARG A 64 3.91 3.72 16.05
C ARG A 64 4.23 4.26 14.64
N PRO A 65 4.48 5.58 14.52
CA PRO A 65 4.97 6.18 13.28
C PRO A 65 6.09 5.39 12.64
N LEU A 66 5.96 5.17 11.33
CA LEU A 66 7.00 4.59 10.51
C LEU A 66 7.78 5.71 9.82
N ASN A 67 9.10 5.55 9.77
CA ASN A 67 9.97 6.46 9.04
C ASN A 67 10.77 5.62 8.04
N MET A 68 10.50 5.83 6.75
CA MET A 68 11.23 5.21 5.66
C MET A 68 12.07 6.27 4.97
N ALA A 69 13.37 6.03 4.89
CA ALA A 69 14.28 6.93 4.19
C ALA A 69 13.77 7.20 2.77
N ASN A 70 13.73 8.49 2.38
CA ASN A 70 13.29 8.96 1.07
C ASN A 70 11.79 8.76 0.73
N MET A 71 10.92 8.58 1.74
CA MET A 71 9.47 8.63 1.55
C MET A 71 8.85 9.86 2.22
N SER A 72 7.70 10.29 1.68
CA SER A 72 6.84 11.31 2.32
C SER A 72 6.45 10.83 3.71
N ASP A 73 6.22 11.75 4.66
CA ASP A 73 5.62 11.43 5.96
C ASP A 73 4.25 10.75 5.81
N ILE A 74 3.58 10.99 4.67
CA ILE A 74 2.30 10.38 4.32
C ILE A 74 2.51 9.39 3.19
N PHE A 75 2.56 8.12 3.55
CA PHE A 75 2.72 7.04 2.59
C PHE A 75 1.86 5.84 2.94
N THR A 76 1.58 5.01 1.95
CA THR A 76 1.01 3.69 2.10
C THR A 76 1.88 2.71 1.36
N ARG A 77 2.25 1.59 1.99
CA ARG A 77 2.91 0.46 1.36
C ARG A 77 1.89 -0.67 1.21
N VAL A 78 1.69 -1.14 -0.01
CA VAL A 78 0.79 -2.26 -0.30
C VAL A 78 1.59 -3.41 -0.87
N PHE A 79 1.43 -4.61 -0.31
CA PHE A 79 2.03 -5.81 -0.87
C PHE A 79 1.18 -7.05 -0.66
N GLU A 80 1.25 -7.93 -1.66
CA GLU A 80 0.66 -9.26 -1.62
C GLU A 80 1.59 -10.23 -0.88
N PHE A 81 1.02 -11.18 -0.15
CA PHE A 81 1.74 -12.32 0.41
C PHE A 81 0.84 -13.56 0.50
N TRP A 82 1.47 -14.73 0.55
CA TRP A 82 0.79 -16.00 0.77
C TRP A 82 0.98 -16.44 2.22
N VAL A 83 -0.09 -16.90 2.87
CA VAL A 83 -0.01 -17.60 4.16
C VAL A 83 -0.26 -19.08 3.93
N VAL A 84 0.71 -19.90 4.31
CA VAL A 84 0.66 -21.36 4.22
C VAL A 84 0.50 -21.94 5.62
N TYR A 85 -0.53 -22.75 5.83
CA TYR A 85 -0.83 -23.44 7.08
C TYR A 85 -1.14 -24.91 6.80
N SER A 86 -1.44 -25.69 7.84
CA SER A 86 -1.60 -27.15 7.72
C SER A 86 -2.70 -27.58 6.75
N SER A 87 -3.81 -26.85 6.71
CA SER A 87 -4.98 -27.19 5.89
C SER A 87 -5.02 -26.50 4.53
N GLY A 88 -4.02 -25.70 4.16
CA GLY A 88 -3.98 -25.05 2.86
C GLY A 88 -3.12 -23.79 2.81
N GLN A 89 -3.43 -22.95 1.82
CA GLN A 89 -2.81 -21.65 1.66
C GLN A 89 -3.86 -20.61 1.26
N ILE A 90 -3.65 -19.37 1.66
CA ILE A 90 -4.49 -18.23 1.30
C ILE A 90 -3.60 -17.06 0.84
N GLN A 91 -4.09 -16.35 -0.16
CA GLN A 91 -3.48 -15.12 -0.67
C GLN A 91 -4.09 -13.92 0.05
N LEU A 92 -3.27 -13.04 0.60
CA LEU A 92 -3.70 -11.85 1.32
C LEU A 92 -2.89 -10.62 0.88
N PHE A 93 -3.41 -9.44 1.22
CA PHE A 93 -2.68 -8.18 1.09
C PHE A 93 -2.37 -7.60 2.46
N SER A 94 -1.20 -6.97 2.56
CA SER A 94 -0.85 -6.06 3.63
C SER A 94 -0.94 -4.65 3.09
N ILE A 95 -1.68 -3.79 3.79
CA ILE A 95 -1.81 -2.37 3.51
C ILE A 95 -1.32 -1.65 4.76
N ILE A 96 -0.16 -1.02 4.65
CA ILE A 96 0.47 -0.33 5.77
C ILE A 96 0.50 1.16 5.46
N SER A 97 -0.32 1.93 6.17
CA SER A 97 -0.46 3.36 5.98
C SER A 97 0.22 4.12 7.11
N ASN A 98 1.03 5.12 6.77
CA ASN A 98 1.64 6.05 7.71
C ASN A 98 0.98 7.41 7.56
N TYR A 99 0.47 7.92 8.67
CA TYR A 99 -0.32 9.14 8.78
C TYR A 99 0.41 10.18 9.65
N LYS A 100 1.74 10.27 9.48
CA LYS A 100 2.67 11.09 10.26
C LYS A 100 2.81 10.66 11.72
N ASP A 101 1.77 10.86 12.53
CA ASP A 101 1.81 10.68 13.99
C ASP A 101 1.39 9.27 14.42
N ILE A 102 0.86 8.47 13.49
CA ILE A 102 0.46 7.09 13.70
C ILE A 102 0.55 6.30 12.40
N SER A 103 0.71 4.99 12.51
CA SER A 103 0.59 4.08 11.37
C SER A 103 -0.50 3.06 11.61
N GLU A 104 -1.02 2.50 10.54
CA GLU A 104 -1.99 1.41 10.55
C GLU A 104 -1.45 0.26 9.72
N ILE A 105 -1.53 -0.96 10.26
CA ILE A 105 -1.17 -2.19 9.56
C ILE A 105 -2.46 -2.98 9.37
N THR A 106 -2.86 -3.15 8.12
CA THR A 106 -4.06 -3.88 7.74
C THR A 106 -3.70 -5.14 6.96
N ILE A 107 -4.18 -6.30 7.39
CA ILE A 107 -4.20 -7.54 6.61
C ILE A 107 -5.61 -7.72 6.05
N ILE A 108 -5.72 -7.98 4.75
CA ILE A 108 -7.02 -7.98 4.08
C ILE A 108 -7.11 -9.00 2.94
N ASP A 109 -8.31 -9.55 2.76
CA ASP A 109 -8.67 -10.35 1.60
C ASP A 109 -8.54 -9.53 0.30
N PRO A 110 -8.02 -10.12 -0.79
CA PRO A 110 -7.90 -9.42 -2.08
C PRO A 110 -9.19 -8.77 -2.58
N GLN A 111 -10.34 -9.37 -2.29
CA GLN A 111 -11.67 -8.88 -2.70
C GLN A 111 -12.07 -7.56 -2.03
N LEU A 112 -11.44 -7.20 -0.90
CA LEU A 112 -11.79 -6.02 -0.12
C LEU A 112 -10.74 -4.89 -0.23
N VAL A 113 -9.67 -5.09 -1.00
CA VAL A 113 -8.59 -4.09 -1.18
C VAL A 113 -9.14 -2.73 -1.64
N THR A 114 -10.14 -2.70 -2.52
CA THR A 114 -10.74 -1.44 -3.00
C THR A 114 -11.37 -0.61 -1.86
N LEU A 115 -11.90 -1.23 -0.80
CA LEU A 115 -12.44 -0.52 0.37
C LEU A 115 -11.34 0.23 1.14
N GLU A 116 -10.20 -0.42 1.34
CA GLU A 116 -9.04 0.22 1.99
C GLU A 116 -8.42 1.31 1.11
N LEU A 117 -8.35 1.10 -0.21
CA LEU A 117 -7.91 2.15 -1.13
C LEU A 117 -8.82 3.39 -1.07
N GLU A 118 -10.14 3.22 -0.93
CA GLU A 118 -11.07 4.33 -0.75
C GLU A 118 -10.80 5.10 0.55
N LYS A 119 -10.57 4.39 1.66
CA LYS A 119 -10.16 4.98 2.94
C LYS A 119 -8.85 5.77 2.82
N ILE A 120 -7.82 5.19 2.20
CA ILE A 120 -6.53 5.84 1.96
C ILE A 120 -6.71 7.11 1.12
N MET A 121 -7.50 7.02 0.05
CA MET A 121 -7.76 8.14 -0.86
C MET A 121 -8.51 9.28 -0.17
N ASN A 122 -9.46 8.96 0.71
CA ASN A 122 -10.16 9.97 1.51
C ASN A 122 -9.22 10.63 2.51
N PHE A 123 -8.30 9.88 3.10
CA PHE A 123 -7.30 10.43 4.00
C PHE A 123 -6.26 11.32 3.28
N ALA A 124 -5.83 10.90 2.08
CA ALA A 124 -4.83 11.61 1.27
C ALA A 124 -5.23 13.06 0.95
N LYS A 125 -6.54 13.35 0.87
CA LYS A 125 -7.09 14.70 0.65
C LYS A 125 -6.65 15.73 1.71
N ASN A 126 -6.34 15.27 2.92
CA ASN A 126 -5.96 16.14 4.04
C ASN A 126 -4.49 16.59 3.99
N TYR A 127 -3.72 16.11 3.01
CA TYR A 127 -2.28 16.36 2.91
C TYR A 127 -1.92 16.94 1.55
N LYS A 128 -0.79 17.66 1.51
CA LYS A 128 -0.25 18.21 0.26
C LYS A 128 0.07 17.10 -0.73
N THR A 129 0.73 16.05 -0.25
CA THR A 129 1.06 14.87 -1.06
C THR A 129 0.89 13.61 -0.22
N ALA A 130 0.45 12.54 -0.86
CA ALA A 130 0.45 11.19 -0.31
C ALA A 130 0.97 10.22 -1.36
N THR A 131 1.72 9.22 -0.94
CA THR A 131 2.29 8.25 -1.87
C THR A 131 1.80 6.84 -1.54
N ILE A 132 1.30 6.12 -2.54
CA ILE A 132 1.11 4.67 -2.45
C ILE A 132 2.29 4.00 -3.16
N THR A 133 2.98 3.10 -2.48
CA THR A 133 4.08 2.33 -3.04
C THR A 133 3.82 0.84 -2.92
N MET A 134 4.47 0.09 -3.79
CA MET A 134 4.42 -1.36 -3.84
C MET A 134 5.82 -1.93 -4.10
N PRO A 135 6.14 -3.13 -3.61
CA PRO A 135 7.41 -3.79 -3.94
C PRO A 135 7.40 -4.37 -5.36
N PHE A 136 6.23 -4.72 -5.88
CA PHE A 136 6.01 -5.24 -7.24
C PHE A 136 4.89 -4.44 -7.91
N LEU A 137 4.89 -4.37 -9.24
CA LEU A 137 3.87 -3.62 -9.97
C LEU A 137 2.52 -4.36 -9.99
N TYR A 138 1.58 -3.90 -9.17
CA TYR A 138 0.19 -4.36 -9.15
C TYR A 138 -0.68 -3.43 -10.00
N LYS A 139 -0.84 -3.74 -11.30
CA LYS A 139 -1.63 -2.89 -12.23
C LYS A 139 -3.09 -2.73 -11.78
N PHE A 140 -3.69 -3.76 -11.17
CA PHE A 140 -5.06 -3.67 -10.66
C PHE A 140 -5.18 -2.56 -9.60
N LEU A 141 -4.22 -2.45 -8.67
CA LEU A 141 -4.23 -1.45 -7.60
C LEU A 141 -4.17 -0.04 -8.17
N ILE A 142 -3.34 0.17 -9.21
CA ILE A 142 -3.27 1.45 -9.91
C ILE A 142 -4.63 1.78 -10.50
N PHE A 143 -5.19 0.91 -11.34
CA PHE A 143 -6.44 1.20 -12.04
C PHE A 143 -7.63 1.33 -11.09
N GLU A 144 -7.71 0.55 -10.03
CA GLU A 144 -8.71 0.71 -8.98
C GLU A 144 -8.58 2.08 -8.28
N THR A 145 -7.36 2.54 -8.04
CA THR A 145 -7.14 3.87 -7.44
C THR A 145 -7.57 5.00 -8.39
N PHE A 146 -7.28 4.90 -9.69
CA PHE A 146 -7.80 5.83 -10.70
C PHE A 146 -9.33 5.78 -10.80
N ASN A 147 -9.92 4.59 -10.80
CA ASN A 147 -11.37 4.39 -10.82
C ASN A 147 -12.05 5.05 -9.60
N LEU A 148 -11.51 4.84 -8.40
CA LEU A 148 -11.97 5.47 -7.17
C LEU A 148 -11.88 7.00 -7.24
N PHE A 149 -10.77 7.52 -7.77
CA PHE A 149 -10.61 8.96 -7.95
C PHE A 149 -11.66 9.55 -8.88
N ARG A 150 -11.91 8.91 -10.02
CA ARG A 150 -12.95 9.30 -10.97
C ARG A 150 -14.35 9.21 -10.37
N LYS A 151 -14.64 8.17 -9.58
CA LYS A 151 -15.94 8.01 -8.92
C LYS A 151 -16.20 9.11 -7.89
N ASN A 152 -15.15 9.52 -7.18
CA ASN A 152 -15.25 10.46 -6.07
C ASN A 152 -15.04 11.93 -6.46
N ASN A 153 -14.76 12.22 -7.74
CA ASN A 153 -14.45 13.57 -8.20
C ASN A 153 -15.00 13.84 -9.61
N ILE A 154 -15.40 15.09 -9.86
CA ILE A 154 -15.61 15.56 -11.23
C ILE A 154 -14.25 15.87 -11.84
N LEU A 155 -13.88 15.13 -12.88
CA LEU A 155 -12.58 15.27 -13.54
C LEU A 155 -12.55 16.49 -14.46
N LYS A 156 -11.42 17.20 -14.44
CA LYS A 156 -11.02 18.17 -15.45
C LYS A 156 -10.25 17.48 -16.58
N PHE A 157 -9.41 16.51 -16.24
CA PHE A 157 -8.56 15.79 -17.18
C PHE A 157 -8.32 14.36 -16.70
N GLU A 158 -8.28 13.40 -17.63
CA GLU A 158 -7.77 12.04 -17.42
C GLU A 158 -7.06 11.60 -18.70
N GLY A 159 -5.83 11.14 -18.59
CA GLY A 159 -5.09 10.71 -19.77
C GLY A 159 -3.62 10.41 -19.51
N ILE A 160 -2.92 10.11 -20.60
CA ILE A 160 -1.47 9.90 -20.60
C ILE A 160 -0.80 11.21 -21.05
N ILE A 161 0.21 11.65 -20.29
CA ILE A 161 1.09 12.77 -20.63
C ILE A 161 2.49 12.23 -20.84
N GLU A 162 3.12 12.68 -21.91
CA GLU A 162 4.51 12.38 -22.21
C GLU A 162 5.37 13.60 -21.86
N GLU A 163 6.28 13.42 -20.91
CA GLU A 163 7.31 14.40 -20.59
C GLU A 163 8.51 14.16 -21.51
N LYS A 164 9.12 15.23 -22.03
CA LYS A 164 10.22 15.15 -23.01
C LYS A 164 11.31 14.15 -22.54
N ARG A 165 11.61 13.15 -23.39
CA ARG A 165 12.54 12.01 -23.19
C ARG A 165 11.93 10.79 -22.45
N ASP A 166 10.91 10.16 -23.08
CA ASP A 166 10.34 8.83 -22.79
C ASP A 166 9.64 8.59 -21.44
N ALA A 167 9.50 9.61 -20.59
CA ALA A 167 8.73 9.45 -19.35
C ALA A 167 7.24 9.64 -19.62
N LYS A 168 6.49 8.53 -19.61
CA LYS A 168 5.02 8.55 -19.73
C LYS A 168 4.39 8.50 -18.35
N TYR A 169 3.40 9.36 -18.15
CA TYR A 169 2.62 9.43 -16.93
C TYR A 169 1.15 9.23 -17.25
N MET A 170 0.46 8.37 -16.51
CA MET A 170 -1.00 8.39 -16.45
C MET A 170 -1.40 9.35 -15.33
N MET A 171 -2.39 10.20 -15.59
CA MET A 171 -2.84 11.17 -14.62
C MET A 171 -4.34 11.44 -14.73
N ALA A 172 -4.97 11.64 -13.59
CA ALA A 172 -6.35 12.13 -13.47
C ALA A 172 -6.33 13.36 -12.56
N VAL A 173 -6.98 14.44 -12.98
CA VAL A 173 -7.01 15.73 -12.28
C VAL A 173 -8.46 16.16 -12.11
N ASN A 174 -8.85 16.55 -10.90
CA ASN A 174 -10.20 17.05 -10.62
C ASN A 174 -10.29 18.58 -10.84
N LYS A 175 -11.51 19.12 -10.74
CA LYS A 175 -11.75 20.58 -10.86
C LYS A 175 -11.00 21.44 -9.82
N ASN A 176 -10.67 20.86 -8.67
CA ASN A 176 -9.92 21.52 -7.60
C ASN A 176 -8.39 21.39 -7.78
N LEU A 177 -7.93 20.89 -8.93
CA LEU A 177 -6.52 20.65 -9.24
C LEU A 177 -5.86 19.57 -8.38
N ASN A 178 -6.63 18.76 -7.64
CA ASN A 178 -6.09 17.54 -7.04
C ASN A 178 -5.83 16.53 -8.14
N ALA A 179 -4.77 15.75 -7.99
CA ALA A 179 -4.36 14.80 -9.01
C ALA A 179 -3.92 13.47 -8.44
N ILE A 180 -4.17 12.40 -9.20
CA ILE A 180 -3.45 11.14 -9.08
C ILE A 180 -2.50 11.01 -10.25
N ILE A 181 -1.25 10.70 -9.96
CA ILE A 181 -0.16 10.64 -10.93
C ILE A 181 0.56 9.30 -10.79
N TRP A 182 0.67 8.60 -11.90
CA TRP A 182 1.45 7.37 -12.00
C TRP A 182 2.46 7.51 -13.14
N LYS A 183 3.75 7.36 -12.84
CA LYS A 183 4.75 7.12 -13.89
C LYS A 183 4.52 5.70 -14.39
N ILE A 184 4.25 5.52 -15.68
CA ILE A 184 3.94 4.21 -16.26
C ILE A 184 5.07 3.22 -15.94
N ASP A 185 4.67 2.02 -15.57
CA ASP A 185 5.52 0.91 -15.10
C ASP A 185 6.29 1.15 -13.79
N SER A 186 6.04 2.26 -13.09
CA SER A 186 6.59 2.47 -11.75
C SER A 186 5.79 1.76 -10.66
N THR A 187 6.46 1.38 -9.58
CA THR A 187 5.85 0.80 -8.38
C THR A 187 5.37 1.87 -7.38
N LYS A 188 5.11 3.09 -7.85
CA LYS A 188 4.77 4.25 -7.03
C LYS A 188 3.66 5.07 -7.69
N LEU A 189 2.63 5.37 -6.92
CA LEU A 189 1.50 6.21 -7.28
C LEU A 189 1.46 7.40 -6.32
N ASN A 190 1.25 8.61 -6.83
CA ASN A 190 1.15 9.80 -6.00
C ASN A 190 -0.24 10.40 -6.08
N TYR A 191 -0.75 10.81 -4.92
CA TYR A 191 -1.80 11.78 -4.79
C TYR A 191 -1.16 13.15 -4.50
N VAL A 192 -1.58 14.17 -5.24
CA VAL A 192 -1.13 15.55 -5.06
C VAL A 192 -2.34 16.44 -4.89
N ASN A 193 -2.36 17.21 -3.80
CA ASN A 193 -3.32 18.26 -3.57
C ASN A 193 -2.73 19.55 -4.17
N ASP A 194 -3.39 20.07 -5.21
CA ASP A 194 -2.89 21.10 -6.12
C ASP A 194 -1.65 20.71 -6.97
N ILE A 195 -1.93 20.08 -8.13
CA ILE A 195 -0.96 19.73 -9.18
C ILE A 195 -0.23 20.95 -9.74
N SER A 196 -0.77 22.14 -9.56
CA SER A 196 -0.24 23.35 -10.17
C SER A 196 1.13 23.75 -9.62
N SER A 197 1.47 23.21 -8.44
CA SER A 197 2.78 23.33 -7.80
C SER A 197 3.83 22.33 -8.32
N GLU A 198 3.41 21.34 -9.12
CA GLU A 198 4.27 20.30 -9.67
C GLU A 198 4.78 20.65 -11.08
N LYS A 199 5.99 20.20 -11.43
CA LYS A 199 6.59 20.44 -12.76
C LYS A 199 5.68 19.94 -13.90
N ILE A 200 5.04 18.79 -13.71
CA ILE A 200 4.12 18.19 -14.69
C ILE A 200 2.79 18.94 -14.74
N GLY A 201 2.41 19.67 -13.69
CA GLY A 201 1.18 20.45 -13.62
C GLY A 201 1.12 21.62 -14.61
N GLY A 202 2.28 22.15 -15.03
CA GLY A 202 2.36 23.16 -16.08
C GLY A 202 1.76 22.70 -17.42
N MET A 203 1.78 21.40 -17.71
CA MET A 203 1.21 20.83 -18.94
C MET A 203 -0.33 20.70 -18.88
N VAL A 204 -0.90 20.63 -17.68
CA VAL A 204 -2.36 20.49 -17.45
C VAL A 204 -3.06 21.83 -17.30
N ARG A 205 -2.34 22.88 -16.88
CA ARG A 205 -2.91 24.24 -16.74
C ARG A 205 -3.47 24.78 -18.06
N ASN A 206 -2.90 24.37 -19.19
CA ASN A 206 -3.27 24.84 -20.53
C ASN A 206 -4.26 23.93 -21.27
N LEU A 207 -4.73 22.86 -20.61
CA LEU A 207 -5.81 21.97 -21.05
C LEU A 207 -7.11 22.34 -20.33
#